data_AF-A0A962IR22-F1
#
_entry.id   AF-A0A962IR22-F1
#
_cell.length_a   1.000
_cell.length_b   1.000
_cell.length_c   1.000
_cell.angle_alpha   90.00
_cell.angle_beta   90.00
_cell.angle_gamma   90.00
#
_symmetry.space_group_name_H-M   'P 1'
#
loop_
_entity.id
_entity.type
_entity.pdbx_description
1 polymer ?
#
loop_
_entity_poly.entity_id
_entity_poly.type
_entity_poly.pdbx_seq_one_letter_code
_entity_poly.pdbx_strand_id
1 'polypeptide(L)'
;MEPLTHQQIREIFAQEREKPVIPNLAPVDWGVLDYFGWIHPAGHRGYVVMPLANGELRGVILRRTQSSPRRPRYEMCSWCNHVHRANGTAMFSVVVRGSDGRKTIGN
;
A
#
# COMPACT_ATOMS: atom_id res chain seq x y z
N MET A 1 0.60 -12.22 -10.24
CA MET A 1 -0.79 -11.71 -10.38
C MET A 1 -1.06 -11.25 -11.82
N GLU A 2 -2.32 -11.14 -12.24
CA GLU A 2 -2.64 -10.60 -13.57
C GLU A 2 -2.26 -9.12 -13.71
N PRO A 3 -1.71 -8.68 -14.86
CA PRO A 3 -1.36 -7.29 -15.09
C PRO A 3 -2.55 -6.34 -14.92
N LEU A 4 -2.36 -5.28 -14.13
CA LEU A 4 -3.39 -4.27 -13.93
C LEU A 4 -3.22 -3.09 -14.90
N THR A 5 -4.35 -2.55 -15.33
CA THR A 5 -4.41 -1.30 -16.09
C THR A 5 -4.65 -0.11 -15.16
N HIS A 6 -4.31 1.09 -15.64
CA HIS A 6 -4.64 2.34 -14.96
C HIS A 6 -6.15 2.48 -14.73
N GLN A 7 -6.97 2.01 -15.67
CA GLN A 7 -8.43 2.07 -15.56
C GLN A 7 -8.94 1.18 -14.42
N GLN A 8 -8.50 -0.09 -14.36
CA GLN A 8 -8.89 -1.00 -13.29
C GLN A 8 -8.52 -0.45 -11.91
N ILE A 9 -7.32 0.13 -11.77
CA ILE A 9 -6.90 0.76 -10.51
C ILE A 9 -7.82 1.94 -10.17
N ARG A 10 -8.18 2.81 -11.13
CA ARG A 10 -9.11 3.92 -10.88
C ARG A 10 -10.50 3.45 -10.45
N GLU A 11 -11.00 2.37 -11.05
CA GLU A 11 -12.30 1.77 -10.71
C GLU A 11 -12.30 1.22 -9.27
N ILE A 12 -11.22 0.55 -8.85
CA ILE A 12 -11.06 0.05 -7.48
C ILE A 12 -11.18 1.18 -6.45
N PHE A 13 -10.61 2.36 -6.74
CA PHE A 13 -10.64 3.53 -5.86
C PHE A 13 -11.73 4.56 -6.26
N ALA A 14 -12.76 4.14 -7.01
CA ALA A 14 -13.80 5.05 -7.51
C ALA A 14 -14.63 5.72 -6.40
N GLN A 15 -14.80 5.06 -5.25
CA GLN A 15 -15.57 5.57 -4.11
C GLN A 15 -14.74 6.42 -3.14
N GLU A 16 -13.42 6.47 -3.33
CA GLU A 16 -12.52 7.21 -2.45
C GLU A 16 -12.54 8.70 -2.77
N ARG A 17 -12.53 9.53 -1.72
CA ARG A 17 -12.55 11.01 -1.85
C ARG A 17 -11.31 11.52 -2.56
N GLU A 18 -10.16 10.92 -2.28
CA GLU A 18 -8.89 11.28 -2.88
C GLU A 18 -8.39 10.15 -3.78
N LYS A 19 -8.21 10.46 -5.05
CA LYS A 19 -7.77 9.48 -6.05
C LYS A 19 -6.27 9.23 -5.93
N PRO A 20 -5.82 7.99 -6.09
CA PRO A 20 -4.40 7.70 -6.07
C PRO A 20 -3.69 8.32 -7.29
N VAL A 21 -2.46 8.78 -7.07
CA VAL A 21 -1.49 9.00 -8.15
C VAL A 21 -0.93 7.63 -8.52
N ILE A 22 -1.33 7.12 -9.68
CA ILE A 22 -0.91 5.79 -10.18
C ILE A 22 0.47 5.92 -10.83
N PRO A 23 1.46 5.08 -10.46
CA PRO A 23 2.79 5.11 -11.06
C PRO A 23 2.77 4.50 -12.47
N ASN A 24 3.87 4.68 -13.21
CA ASN A 24 4.05 3.97 -14.48
C ASN A 24 4.01 2.44 -14.24
N LEU A 25 3.12 1.75 -14.93
CA LEU A 25 2.91 0.31 -14.81
C LEU A 25 3.74 -0.52 -15.79
N ALA A 26 4.33 0.11 -16.81
CA ALA A 26 5.13 -0.58 -17.83
C ALA A 26 6.33 -1.39 -17.27
N PRO A 27 7.08 -0.93 -16.25
CA PRO A 27 8.23 -1.68 -15.74
C PRO A 27 7.85 -2.74 -14.68
N VAL A 28 6.56 -2.93 -14.39
CA VAL A 28 6.11 -3.84 -13.32
C VAL A 28 6.16 -5.28 -13.82
N ASP A 29 6.93 -6.12 -13.14
CA ASP A 29 6.89 -7.57 -13.34
C ASP A 29 5.72 -8.16 -12.55
N TRP A 30 4.56 -8.28 -13.19
CA TRP A 30 3.34 -8.79 -12.57
C TRP A 30 3.42 -10.28 -12.22
N GLY A 31 4.28 -11.05 -12.90
CA GLY A 31 4.38 -12.50 -12.73
C GLY A 31 4.86 -12.92 -11.35
N VAL A 32 5.65 -12.07 -10.69
CA VAL A 32 6.25 -12.33 -9.37
C VAL A 32 5.50 -11.68 -8.21
N LEU A 33 4.40 -10.95 -8.48
CA LEU A 33 3.67 -10.22 -7.46
C LEU A 33 2.44 -10.98 -6.97
N ASP A 34 2.31 -11.09 -5.65
CA ASP A 34 1.07 -11.48 -4.96
C ASP A 34 0.12 -10.28 -4.82
N TYR A 35 0.69 -9.08 -4.70
CA TYR A 35 -0.01 -7.81 -4.57
C TYR A 35 0.83 -6.68 -5.18
N PHE A 36 0.16 -5.65 -5.67
CA PHE A 36 0.80 -4.46 -6.22
C PHE A 36 0.66 -3.29 -5.25
N GLY A 37 1.80 -2.75 -4.79
CA GLY A 37 1.82 -1.64 -3.85
C GLY A 37 2.71 -0.49 -4.31
N TRP A 38 2.33 0.74 -3.98
CA TRP A 38 3.13 1.94 -4.25
C TRP A 38 2.93 3.02 -3.20
N ILE A 39 3.86 3.96 -3.15
CA ILE A 39 3.83 5.11 -2.24
C ILE A 39 3.43 6.36 -3.02
N HIS A 40 2.57 7.18 -2.43
CA HIS A 40 2.23 8.50 -2.98
C HIS A 40 3.50 9.35 -3.15
N PRO A 41 3.67 10.16 -4.21
CA PRO A 41 4.87 10.98 -4.41
C PRO A 41 5.26 11.86 -3.20
N ALA A 42 4.28 12.44 -2.52
CA ALA A 42 4.48 13.19 -1.27
C ALA A 42 4.77 12.31 0.00
N GLY A 43 4.90 10.99 -0.15
CA GLY A 43 5.39 10.07 0.89
C GLY A 43 4.47 9.79 2.07
N HIS A 44 3.28 10.38 2.12
CA HIS A 44 2.36 10.34 3.27
C HIS A 44 1.34 9.19 3.22
N ARG A 45 1.25 8.48 2.08
CA ARG A 45 0.34 7.35 1.86
C ARG A 45 1.00 6.21 1.11
N GLY A 46 0.59 5.00 1.43
CA GLY A 46 0.78 3.81 0.61
C GLY A 46 -0.55 3.34 0.05
N TYR A 47 -0.50 2.68 -1.09
CA TYR A 47 -1.64 2.02 -1.71
C TYR A 47 -1.26 0.57 -1.96
N VAL A 48 -2.20 -0.34 -1.78
CA VAL A 48 -2.02 -1.75 -2.12
C VAL A 48 -3.25 -2.23 -2.86
N VAL A 49 -3.04 -2.95 -3.95
CA VAL A 49 -4.06 -3.66 -4.71
C VAL A 49 -3.72 -5.14 -4.71
N MET A 50 -4.67 -5.99 -4.33
CA MET A 50 -4.49 -7.43 -4.25
C MET A 50 -5.73 -8.17 -4.75
N PRO A 51 -5.55 -9.33 -5.41
CA PRO A 51 -6.66 -10.23 -5.71
C PRO A 51 -7.14 -10.92 -4.43
N LEU A 52 -8.46 -11.07 -4.31
CA LEU A 52 -9.09 -11.95 -3.32
C LEU A 52 -9.18 -13.38 -3.87
N ALA A 53 -9.48 -14.34 -2.99
CA ALA A 53 -9.64 -15.74 -3.36
C ALA A 53 -10.73 -16.00 -4.43
N ASN A 54 -11.70 -15.09 -4.57
CA ASN A 54 -12.74 -15.14 -5.59
C ASN A 54 -12.35 -14.44 -6.92
N GLY A 55 -11.10 -13.98 -7.05
CA GLY A 55 -10.60 -13.25 -8.22
C GLY A 55 -10.94 -11.76 -8.25
N GLU A 56 -11.71 -11.24 -7.28
CA GLU A 56 -12.02 -9.81 -7.20
C GLU A 56 -10.79 -9.02 -6.73
N LEU A 57 -10.52 -7.88 -7.37
CA LEU A 57 -9.46 -6.97 -6.93
C LEU A 57 -9.94 -6.07 -5.78
N ARG A 58 -9.11 -5.94 -4.74
CA ARG A 58 -9.33 -5.00 -3.64
C ARG A 58 -8.18 -4.04 -3.47
N GLY A 59 -8.52 -2.78 -3.23
CA GLY A 59 -7.61 -1.70 -2.93
C GLY A 59 -7.66 -1.32 -1.45
N VAL A 60 -6.49 -1.03 -0.87
CA VAL A 60 -6.34 -0.51 0.48
C VAL A 60 -5.51 0.77 0.42
N ILE A 61 -6.00 1.82 1.10
CA ILE A 61 -5.25 3.07 1.30
C ILE A 61 -4.67 3.04 2.71
N LEU A 62 -3.35 3.19 2.79
CA LEU A 62 -2.59 3.19 4.03
C LEU A 62 -2.06 4.59 4.32
N ARG A 63 -2.30 5.10 5.52
CA ARG A 63 -1.57 6.25 6.05
C ARG A 63 -0.15 5.79 6.39
N ARG A 64 0.85 6.52 5.92
CA ARG A 64 2.26 6.23 6.20
C ARG A 64 2.80 7.24 7.19
N THR A 65 3.37 6.76 8.28
CA THR A 65 4.11 7.61 9.21
C THR A 65 5.45 7.99 8.56
N GLN A 66 5.68 9.28 8.39
CA GLN A 66 6.97 9.78 7.92
C GLN A 66 7.96 9.70 9.09
N SER A 67 8.99 8.87 8.95
CA SER A 67 10.04 8.77 9.98
C SER A 67 11.07 9.87 9.77
N SER A 68 11.45 10.54 10.86
CA SER A 68 12.70 11.31 10.91
C SER A 68 13.91 10.38 10.83
N PRO A 69 15.10 10.89 10.43
CA PRO A 69 16.33 10.10 10.46
C PRO A 69 16.58 9.55 11.86
N ARG A 70 16.67 8.23 12.00
CA ARG A 70 17.02 7.56 13.25
C ARG A 70 18.43 6.99 13.16
N ARG A 71 19.02 6.68 14.31
CA ARG A 71 20.25 5.91 14.37
C ARG A 71 20.08 4.61 13.57
N PRO A 72 21.14 4.13 12.87
CA PRO A 72 21.07 2.89 12.12
C PRO A 72 20.60 1.74 13.01
N ARG A 73 19.54 1.05 12.58
CA ARG A 73 18.98 -0.14 13.21
C ARG A 73 18.45 -1.09 12.15
N TYR A 74 18.26 -2.34 12.54
CA TYR A 74 17.51 -3.31 11.75
C TYR A 74 16.03 -3.24 12.13
N GLU A 75 15.16 -3.37 11.13
CA GLU A 75 13.72 -3.27 11.28
C GLU A 75 13.06 -4.44 10.55
N MET A 76 12.14 -5.15 11.20
CA MET A 76 11.40 -6.23 10.58
C MET A 76 10.11 -5.67 9.97
N CYS A 77 9.87 -5.96 8.69
CA CYS A 77 8.57 -5.69 8.07
C CYS A 77 7.58 -6.76 8.53
N SER A 78 6.50 -6.38 9.19
CA SER A 78 5.44 -7.30 9.63
C SER A 78 4.60 -7.88 8.49
N TRP A 79 4.72 -7.33 7.29
CA TRP A 79 4.03 -7.81 6.10
C TRP A 79 4.80 -8.93 5.41
N CYS A 80 6.04 -8.65 4.97
CA CYS A 80 6.85 -9.63 4.24
C CYS A 80 7.77 -10.46 5.15
N ASN A 81 7.81 -10.17 6.46
CA ASN A 81 8.68 -10.81 7.44
C ASN A 81 10.17 -10.77 7.08
N HIS A 82 10.59 -9.72 6.38
CA HIS A 82 11.99 -9.48 6.04
C HIS A 82 12.61 -8.42 6.95
N VAL A 83 13.87 -8.62 7.32
CA VAL A 83 14.66 -7.65 8.09
C VAL A 83 15.34 -6.67 7.14
N HIS A 84 14.93 -5.42 7.18
CA HIS A 84 15.54 -4.35 6.42
C HIS A 84 16.56 -3.56 7.27
N ARG A 85 17.52 -2.93 6.60
CA ARG A 85 18.37 -1.90 7.20
C ARG A 85 17.56 -0.62 7.45
N ALA A 86 18.12 0.30 8.22
CA ALA A 86 17.46 1.53 8.65
C ALA A 86 16.71 2.25 7.52
N ASN A 87 15.48 2.67 7.80
CA ASN A 87 14.55 3.31 6.85
C ASN A 87 14.01 2.38 5.75
N GLY A 88 14.26 1.07 5.85
CA GLY A 88 13.65 0.08 4.95
C GLY A 88 12.21 -0.29 5.32
N THR A 89 11.73 0.14 6.49
CA THR A 89 10.32 -0.01 6.91
C THR A 89 9.69 1.32 7.30
N ALA A 90 8.36 1.37 7.31
CA ALA A 90 7.59 2.46 7.89
C ALA A 90 6.34 1.91 8.56
N MET A 91 5.82 2.62 9.57
CA MET A 91 4.54 2.28 10.16
C MET A 91 3.42 2.67 9.20
N PHE A 92 2.54 1.71 8.91
CA PHE A 92 1.35 1.92 8.09
C PHE A 92 0.09 1.70 8.92
N SER A 93 -0.94 2.51 8.65
CA SER A 93 -2.23 2.35 9.31
C SER A 93 -3.40 2.60 8.37
N VAL A 94 -4.53 1.99 8.69
CA VAL A 94 -5.78 2.10 7.94
C VAL A 94 -6.93 2.36 8.91
N VAL A 95 -7.83 3.25 8.51
CA VAL A 95 -9.09 3.49 9.22
C VAL A 95 -10.09 2.40 8.83
N VAL A 96 -10.67 1.74 9.81
CA VAL A 96 -11.64 0.66 9.54
C VAL A 96 -12.92 1.25 8.97
N ARG A 97 -13.31 0.79 7.78
CA ARG A 97 -14.54 1.25 7.13
C ARG A 97 -15.76 0.98 8.02
N GLY A 98 -16.64 1.98 8.16
CA GLY A 98 -17.81 1.90 9.02
C GLY A 98 -17.55 2.19 10.51
N SER A 99 -16.33 2.56 10.90
CA SER A 99 -16.02 2.94 12.29
C SER A 99 -16.18 4.44 12.59
N ASP A 100 -16.72 5.24 11.66
CA ASP A 100 -16.75 6.72 11.73
C ASP A 100 -15.40 7.36 12.08
N GLY A 101 -14.30 6.78 11.58
CA GLY A 101 -12.94 7.27 11.88
C GLY A 101 -12.39 6.91 13.25
N ARG A 102 -13.16 6.21 14.10
CA ARG A 102 -12.77 5.92 15.49
C ARG A 102 -11.87 4.71 15.69
N LYS A 103 -11.78 3.80 14.71
CA LYS A 103 -10.95 2.60 14.78
C LYS A 103 -9.88 2.62 13.69
N THR A 104 -8.62 2.53 14.12
CA THR A 104 -7.45 2.44 13.24
C THR A 104 -6.70 1.15 13.55
N ILE A 105 -6.27 0.44 12.51
CA ILE A 105 -5.40 -0.74 12.60
C ILE A 105 -4.09 -0.40 11.92
N GLY A 106 -2.95 -0.78 12.49
CA GLY A 106 -1.65 -0.52 11.89
C GLY A 106 -0.54 -1.37 12.49
N ASN A 107 0.56 -1.45 11.75
CA ASN A 107 1.82 -2.07 12.14
C ASN A 107 2.96 -1.31 11.45
#